data_AF-A0A7J7MET9-F1
#
_entry.id   AF-A0A7J7MET9-F1
#
_cell.length_a   1.000
_cell.length_b   1.000
_cell.length_c   1.000
_cell.angle_alpha   90.00
_cell.angle_beta   90.00
_cell.angle_gamma   90.00
#
_symmetry.space_group_name_H-M   'P 1'
#
loop_
_entity.id
_entity.type
_entity.pdbx_description
1 polymer ?
#
loop_
_entity_poly.entity_id
_entity_poly.type
_entity_poly.pdbx_seq_one_letter_code
_entity_poly.pdbx_strand_id
1 'polypeptide(L)'
;MQIFEDMRSKGLTPNAITYTCLIDGLCKVGRVATAQEFFFLKMQAQGPSPNVYTYSTLVNGLFTNGSYAEAMRLFEELENRGLKPNIV
;
A
#
# COMPACT_ATOMS: atom_id res chain seq x y z
N MET A 1 4.98 2.48 12.97
CA MET A 1 4.71 3.92 12.78
C MET A 1 3.98 4.44 14.01
N GLN A 2 4.55 5.38 14.76
CA GLN A 2 3.98 5.81 16.04
C GLN A 2 2.55 6.35 15.91
N ILE A 3 2.29 7.26 14.97
CA ILE A 3 0.94 7.86 14.78
C ILE A 3 -0.12 6.80 14.44
N PHE A 4 0.24 5.78 13.67
CA PHE A 4 -0.67 4.68 13.32
C PHE A 4 -1.01 3.80 14.53
N GLU A 5 -0.02 3.48 15.35
CA GLU A 5 -0.26 2.72 16.59
C GLU A 5 -1.00 3.55 17.64
N ASP A 6 -0.73 4.85 17.74
CA ASP A 6 -1.44 5.78 18.61
C ASP A 6 -2.92 5.92 18.22
N MET A 7 -3.22 5.90 16.91
CA MET A 7 -4.59 5.87 16.41
C MET A 7 -5.32 4.62 16.92
N ARG A 8 -4.69 3.45 16.77
CA ARG A 8 -5.26 2.16 17.21
C ARG A 8 -5.41 2.08 18.73
N SER A 9 -4.43 2.56 19.50
CA SER A 9 -4.48 2.51 20.96
C SER A 9 -5.59 3.41 21.54
N LYS A 10 -5.98 4.45 20.81
CA LYS A 10 -7.13 5.32 21.12
C LYS A 10 -8.47 4.77 20.62
N GLY A 11 -8.51 3.54 20.11
CA GLY A 11 -9.73 2.90 19.60
C GLY A 11 -10.20 3.41 18.24
N LEU A 12 -9.37 4.16 17.51
CA LEU A 12 -9.67 4.60 16.16
C LEU A 12 -9.26 3.51 15.16
N THR A 13 -10.13 3.20 14.21
CA THR A 13 -9.89 2.19 13.18
C THR A 13 -9.30 2.83 11.92
N PRO A 14 -8.04 2.51 11.54
CA PRO A 14 -7.46 2.99 10.29
C PRO A 14 -8.27 2.48 9.09
N ASN A 15 -8.61 3.39 8.16
CA ASN A 15 -9.37 3.05 6.96
C ASN A 15 -8.44 2.91 5.73
N ALA A 16 -9.02 2.58 4.56
CA ALA A 16 -8.24 2.38 3.34
C ALA A 16 -7.42 3.61 2.94
N ILE A 17 -7.93 4.82 3.21
CA ILE A 17 -7.21 6.08 2.95
C ILE A 17 -6.00 6.18 3.88
N THR A 18 -6.16 5.90 5.18
CA THR A 18 -5.04 5.89 6.14
C THR A 18 -3.91 5.00 5.66
N TYR A 19 -4.21 3.74 5.30
CA TYR A 19 -3.19 2.82 4.79
C TYR A 19 -2.55 3.30 3.50
N THR A 20 -3.35 3.79 2.54
CA THR A 20 -2.84 4.28 1.25
C THR A 20 -1.89 5.45 1.44
N CYS A 21 -2.22 6.42 2.30
CA CYS A 21 -1.35 7.55 2.62
C CYS A 21 -0.04 7.11 3.28
N LEU A 22 -0.10 6.12 4.17
CA LEU A 22 1.08 5.58 4.84
C LEU A 22 2.02 4.85 3.86
N ILE A 23 1.44 4.06 2.95
CA ILE A 23 2.19 3.36 1.90
C ILE A 23 2.84 4.38 0.95
N ASP A 24 2.08 5.36 0.46
CA ASP A 24 2.58 6.43 -0.41
C ASP A 24 3.77 7.18 0.22
N GLY A 25 3.58 7.64 1.47
CA GLY A 25 4.62 8.34 2.21
C GLY A 25 5.88 7.51 2.40
N LEU A 26 5.74 6.22 2.74
CA LEU A 26 6.87 5.30 2.88
C LEU A 26 7.61 5.08 1.55
N CYS A 27 6.90 4.90 0.44
CA CYS A 27 7.50 4.79 -0.88
C CYS A 27 8.27 6.05 -1.28
N LYS A 28 7.71 7.24 -1.02
CA LYS A 28 8.34 8.53 -1.32
C LYS A 28 9.64 8.78 -0.55
N VAL A 29 9.78 8.22 0.65
CA VAL A 29 11.02 8.29 1.44
C VAL A 29 11.92 7.06 1.27
N GLY A 30 11.67 6.23 0.26
CA GLY A 30 12.48 5.05 -0.07
C GLY A 30 12.34 3.86 0.88
N ARG A 31 11.37 3.90 1.82
CA ARG A 31 11.11 2.83 2.78
C ARG A 31 10.15 1.78 2.25
N VAL A 32 10.44 1.26 1.06
CA VAL A 32 9.57 0.38 0.27
C VAL A 32 9.26 -0.94 0.97
N ALA A 33 10.25 -1.56 1.63
CA ALA A 33 10.02 -2.79 2.38
C ALA A 33 8.99 -2.60 3.50
N THR A 34 9.03 -1.47 4.21
CA THR A 34 8.01 -1.13 5.21
C THR A 34 6.65 -0.85 4.54
N ALA A 35 6.63 -0.25 3.35
CA ALA A 35 5.39 -0.01 2.60
C ALA A 35 4.71 -1.34 2.22
N GLN A 36 5.50 -2.32 1.76
CA GLN A 36 5.03 -3.67 1.48
C GLN A 36 4.52 -4.38 2.74
N GLU A 37 5.20 -4.24 3.87
CA GLU A 37 4.73 -4.79 5.16
C GLU A 37 3.34 -4.23 5.54
N PHE A 38 3.16 -2.91 5.41
CA PHE A 38 1.87 -2.26 5.65
C PHE A 38 0.78 -2.76 4.70
N PHE A 39 1.11 -2.98 3.43
CA PHE A 39 0.17 -3.50 2.44
C PHE A 39 -0.22 -4.96 2.71
N PHE A 40 0.75 -5.87 2.74
CA PHE A 40 0.50 -7.31 2.80
C PHE A 40 0.10 -7.79 4.20
N LEU A 41 0.80 -7.33 5.26
CA LEU A 41 0.62 -7.87 6.60
C LEU A 41 -0.39 -7.09 7.45
N LYS A 42 -0.56 -5.80 7.19
CA LYS A 42 -1.45 -4.95 8.00
C LYS A 42 -2.78 -4.68 7.31
N MET A 43 -2.77 -4.26 6.04
CA MET A 43 -3.99 -3.94 5.32
C MET A 43 -4.69 -5.21 4.80
N GLN A 44 -4.02 -6.00 3.97
CA GLN A 44 -4.64 -7.16 3.31
C GLN A 44 -5.03 -8.28 4.30
N ALA A 45 -4.24 -8.49 5.36
CA ALA A 45 -4.49 -9.56 6.32
C ALA A 45 -5.35 -9.13 7.54
N GLN A 46 -5.27 -7.87 7.98
CA GLN A 46 -5.85 -7.42 9.26
C GLN A 46 -6.70 -6.15 9.14
N GLY A 47 -6.82 -5.58 7.95
CA GLY A 47 -7.38 -4.27 7.71
C GLY A 47 -8.45 -4.26 6.61
N PRO A 48 -8.79 -3.07 6.10
CA PRO A 48 -9.72 -2.94 5.00
C PRO A 48 -9.12 -3.50 3.70
N SER A 49 -9.98 -4.00 2.81
CA SER A 49 -9.55 -4.50 1.51
C SER A 49 -8.82 -3.41 0.70
N PRO A 50 -7.63 -3.68 0.13
CA PRO A 50 -6.96 -2.76 -0.77
C PRO A 50 -7.82 -2.48 -2.00
N ASN A 51 -7.91 -1.21 -2.38
CA ASN A 51 -8.59 -0.80 -3.60
C ASN A 51 -7.59 -0.46 -4.72
N VAL A 52 -8.11 -0.09 -5.88
CA VAL A 52 -7.30 0.28 -7.05
C VAL A 52 -6.25 1.35 -6.74
N TYR A 53 -6.58 2.33 -5.89
CA TYR A 53 -5.66 3.40 -5.52
C TYR A 53 -4.52 2.88 -4.64
N THR A 54 -4.80 2.02 -3.68
CA THR A 54 -3.78 1.42 -2.81
C THR A 54 -2.77 0.61 -3.63
N TYR A 55 -3.25 -0.23 -4.54
CA TYR A 55 -2.37 -0.99 -5.44
C TYR A 55 -1.57 -0.07 -6.36
N SER A 56 -2.22 0.88 -7.03
CA SER A 56 -1.54 1.82 -7.95
C SER A 56 -0.44 2.61 -7.23
N THR A 57 -0.70 3.01 -5.97
CA THR A 57 0.27 3.68 -5.11
C THR A 57 1.50 2.80 -4.85
N LEU A 58 1.29 1.54 -4.44
CA LEU A 58 2.39 0.64 -4.15
C LEU A 58 3.18 0.25 -5.41
N VAL A 59 2.50 0.00 -6.54
CA VAL A 59 3.14 -0.30 -7.84
C VAL A 59 4.03 0.87 -8.26
N ASN A 60 3.50 2.10 -8.25
CA ASN A 60 4.30 3.30 -8.57
C ASN A 60 5.48 3.48 -7.60
N GLY A 61 5.23 3.25 -6.30
CA GLY A 61 6.27 3.31 -5.28
C GLY A 61 7.39 2.29 -5.49
N LEU A 62 7.06 1.06 -5.88
CA LEU A 62 8.05 0.03 -6.20
C LEU A 62 8.83 0.39 -7.47
N PHE A 63 8.16 0.87 -8.51
CA PHE A 63 8.78 1.25 -9.78
C PHE A 63 9.78 2.41 -9.60
N THR A 64 9.38 3.46 -8.89
CA THR A 64 10.22 4.64 -8.62
C THR A 64 11.44 4.33 -7.74
N ASN A 65 11.39 3.23 -6.97
CA ASN A 65 12.50 2.78 -6.14
C ASN A 65 13.29 1.60 -6.74
N GLY A 66 13.04 1.25 -8.01
CA GLY A 66 13.80 0.22 -8.73
C GLY A 66 13.40 -1.23 -8.46
N SER A 67 12.32 -1.48 -7.70
CA SER A 67 11.80 -2.82 -7.41
C SER A 67 10.83 -3.29 -8.50
N TYR A 68 11.33 -3.39 -9.73
CA TYR A 68 10.50 -3.61 -10.93
C TYR A 68 9.78 -4.96 -10.97
N ALA A 69 10.43 -6.04 -10.51
CA ALA A 69 9.84 -7.38 -10.52
C ALA A 69 8.61 -7.46 -9.61
N GLU A 70 8.73 -6.91 -8.39
CA GLU A 70 7.62 -6.81 -7.44
C GLU A 70 6.52 -5.88 -7.94
N ALA A 71 6.88 -4.77 -8.60
CA ALA A 71 5.91 -3.86 -9.21
C ALA A 71 5.07 -4.59 -10.28
N MET A 72 5.72 -5.36 -11.16
CA MET A 72 5.04 -6.13 -12.20
C MET A 72 4.13 -7.21 -11.61
N ARG A 73 4.62 -7.96 -10.60
CA ARG A 73 3.82 -8.98 -9.92
C ARG A 73 2.53 -8.40 -9.31
N LEU A 74 2.63 -7.23 -8.70
CA LEU A 74 1.47 -6.54 -8.12
C LEU A 74 0.53 -5.97 -9.18
N PHE A 75 1.07 -5.52 -10.32
CA PHE A 75 0.28 -5.07 -11.46
C PHE A 75 -0.56 -6.20 -12.04
N GLU A 76 0.05 -7.37 -12.27
CA GLU A 76 -0.64 -8.59 -12.73
C GLU A 76 -1.71 -9.05 -11.72
N GLU A 77 -1.41 -9.01 -10.42
CA GLU A 77 -2.40 -9.34 -9.38
C GLU A 77 -3.62 -8.42 -9.44
N LEU A 78 -3.39 -7.13 -9.66
CA LEU A 78 -4.45 -6.14 -9.76
C LEU A 78 -5.32 -6.37 -11.02
N GLU A 79 -4.71 -6.65 -12.18
CA GLU A 79 -5.44 -7.00 -13.42
C GLU A 79 -6.30 -8.25 -13.24
N ASN A 80 -5.75 -9.30 -12.60
CA ASN A 80 -6.48 -10.54 -12.30
C ASN A 80 -7.67 -10.32 -11.37
N ARG A 81 -7.66 -9.26 -10.55
CA ARG A 81 -8.79 -8.86 -9.71
C ARG A 81 -9.83 -8.00 -10.45
N GLY A 82 -9.63 -7.76 -11.75
CA GLY A 82 -10.50 -6.90 -12.56
C GLY A 82 -10.39 -5.41 -12.22
N LEU A 83 -9.39 -5.02 -11.43
CA LEU A 83 -9.11 -3.65 -11.08
C LEU A 83 -8.12 -3.10 -12.12
N LYS A 84 -8.46 -2.01 -12.80
CA LYS A 84 -7.53 -1.37 -13.76
C LYS A 84 -6.73 -0.28 -13.05
N PRO A 85 -5.40 -0.33 -13.07
CA PRO A 85 -4.60 0.66 -12.38
C PRO A 85 -4.76 1.99 -13.12
N ASN A 86 -4.94 3.06 -12.36
CA ASN A 86 -4.96 4.38 -12.97
C ASN A 86 -3.50 4.76 -13.29
N ILE A 87 -3.21 4.93 -14.58
CA ILE A 87 -1.93 5.48 -15.04
C ILE A 87 -2.07 7.00 -14.92
N VAL A 88 -1.58 7.56 -13.82
CA VAL A 88 -1.44 9.02 -13.64
C VAL A 88 -0.07 9.48 -14.12
#